data_AF-A0A7W8UMA9-F1
#
_entry.id   AF-A0A7W8UMA9-F1
#
_cell.length_a   1.000
_cell.length_b   1.000
_cell.length_c   1.000
_cell.angle_alpha   90.00
_cell.angle_beta   90.00
_cell.angle_gamma   90.00
#
_symmetry.space_group_name_H-M   'P 1'
#
loop_
_entity.id
_entity.type
_entity.pdbx_description
1 polymer ?
#
loop_
_entity_poly.entity_id
_entity_poly.type
_entity_poly.pdbx_seq_one_letter_code
_entity_poly.pdbx_strand_id
1 'polypeptide(L)' 'MKKVEVTAADRRDRQEMLRLYEERGPQTERTLLAAGISLESQARNAPWVAEQVKLAEAA' A
#
# COMPACT_ATOMS: atom_id res chain seq x y z
N MET A 1 -10.63 5.94 19.93
CA MET A 1 -10.27 5.77 18.50
C MET A 1 -10.67 4.36 18.09
N LYS A 2 -11.54 4.18 17.09
CA LYS A 2 -11.82 2.82 16.56
C LYS A 2 -10.49 2.26 16.05
N LYS A 3 -10.07 1.10 16.56
CA LYS A 3 -9.00 0.33 15.92
C LYS A 3 -9.50 0.04 14.50
N VAL A 4 -8.89 0.67 13.51
CA VAL A 4 -9.20 0.40 12.11
C VAL A 4 -8.67 -1.00 11.83
N GLU A 5 -9.59 -1.97 11.77
CA GLU A 5 -9.23 -3.36 11.57
C GLU A 5 -8.76 -3.56 10.14
N VAL A 6 -7.54 -4.06 9.97
CA VAL A 6 -6.98 -4.40 8.66
C VAL A 6 -7.68 -5.67 8.18
N THR A 7 -8.52 -5.51 7.17
CA THR A 7 -9.29 -6.60 6.57
C THR A 7 -8.40 -7.50 5.72
N ALA A 8 -8.93 -8.65 5.28
CA ALA A 8 -8.24 -9.48 4.30
C ALA A 8 -8.04 -8.76 2.95
N ALA A 9 -8.92 -7.82 2.59
CA ALA A 9 -8.74 -6.97 1.41
C ALA A 9 -7.55 -6.03 1.58
N ASP A 10 -7.47 -5.32 2.72
CA ASP A 10 -6.35 -4.41 3.02
C ASP A 10 -4.99 -5.13 2.97
N ARG A 11 -4.93 -6.39 3.42
CA ARG A 11 -3.71 -7.20 3.33
C ARG A 11 -3.28 -7.55 1.92
N ARG A 12 -4.21 -7.75 0.99
CA ARG A 12 -3.90 -7.98 -0.43
C ARG A 12 -3.48 -6.68 -1.10
N ASP A 13 -4.22 -5.61 -0.81
CA ASP A 13 -3.97 -4.29 -1.38
C ASP A 13 -2.60 -3.74 -0.99
N ARG A 14 -2.17 -3.88 0.28
CA ARG A 14 -0.83 -3.45 0.69
C ARG A 14 0.29 -4.23 -0.01
N GLN A 15 0.06 -5.50 -0.34
CA GLN A 15 1.02 -6.31 -1.09
C GLN A 15 1.09 -5.84 -2.54
N GLU A 16 -0.06 -5.54 -3.16
CA GLU A 16 -0.08 -5.00 -4.52
C GLU A 16 0.52 -3.59 -4.58
N MET A 17 0.26 -2.72 -3.59
CA MET A 17 0.91 -1.42 -3.46
C MET A 17 2.45 -1.55 -3.39
N LEU A 18 2.95 -2.49 -2.59
CA LEU A 18 4.39 -2.74 -2.47
C LEU A 18 4.96 -3.28 -3.79
N ARG A 19 4.31 -4.27 -4.42
CA ARG A 19 4.74 -4.82 -5.72
C ARG A 19 4.81 -3.74 -6.79
N LEU A 20 3.80 -2.88 -6.89
CA LEU A 20 3.78 -1.77 -7.84
C LEU A 20 4.90 -0.77 -7.56
N TYR A 21 5.24 -0.54 -6.29
CA TYR A 21 6.39 0.28 -5.93
C TYR A 21 7.71 -0.36 -6.39
N GLU A 22 7.91 -1.65 -6.14
CA GLU A 22 9.13 -2.37 -6.54
C GLU A 22 9.30 -2.40 -8.07
N GLU A 23 8.21 -2.55 -8.82
CA GLU A 23 8.25 -2.64 -10.28
C GLU A 23 8.41 -1.28 -10.98
N ARG A 24 7.83 -0.21 -10.41
CA ARG A 24 7.64 1.06 -11.13
C ARG A 24 7.97 2.30 -10.31
N GLY A 25 8.41 2.15 -9.06
CA GLY A 25 8.66 3.24 -8.13
C GLY A 25 7.37 3.84 -7.55
N PRO A 26 7.44 5.06 -6.98
CA PRO A 26 6.29 5.73 -6.37
C PRO A 26 5.07 5.83 -7.29
N GLN A 27 3.91 5.39 -6.81
CA GLN A 27 2.66 5.42 -7.57
C GLN A 27 1.74 6.53 -7.09
N THR A 28 0.98 7.12 -8.02
CA THR A 28 -0.08 8.09 -7.68
C THR A 28 -1.35 7.38 -7.22
N GLU A 29 -2.21 8.08 -6.48
CA GLU A 29 -3.53 7.58 -6.07
C GLU A 29 -4.36 7.08 -7.26
N ARG A 30 -4.28 7.80 -8.40
CA ARG A 30 -4.98 7.43 -9.64
C ARG A 30 -4.49 6.09 -10.19
N THR A 31 -3.19 5.83 -10.12
CA THR A 31 -2.62 4.56 -10.60
C THR A 31 -3.04 3.41 -9.70
N LEU A 32 -3.04 3.62 -8.38
CA LEU A 32 -3.49 2.61 -7.40
C LEU A 32 -4.99 2.32 -7.53
N LEU A 33 -5.80 3.35 -7.80
CA LEU A 33 -7.22 3.18 -8.12
C LEU A 33 -7.43 2.35 -9.40
N ALA A 34 -6.64 2.61 -10.44
CA ALA A 34 -6.69 1.83 -11.68
C ALA A 34 -6.26 0.36 -11.46
N ALA A 35 -5.43 0.09 -10.46
CA ALA A 35 -5.06 -1.25 -10.00
C ALA A 35 -6.11 -1.90 -9.08
N GLY A 36 -7.26 -1.22 -8.84
CA GLY A 36 -8.35 -1.74 -8.03
C GLY A 36 -8.23 -1.48 -6.51
N ILE A 37 -7.25 -0.68 -6.09
CA ILE A 37 -7.01 -0.39 -4.67
C ILE A 37 -7.78 0.89 -4.29
N SER A 38 -8.76 0.76 -3.38
CA SER A 38 -9.62 1.87 -2.98
C SER A 38 -8.86 2.95 -2.18
N LEU A 39 -9.33 4.20 -2.20
CA LEU A 39 -8.71 5.30 -1.45
C LEU A 39 -8.61 4.99 0.06
N GLU A 40 -9.64 4.37 0.64
CA GLU A 40 -9.64 3.99 2.05
C GLU A 40 -8.57 2.92 2.35
N SER A 41 -8.39 1.95 1.44
CA SER A 41 -7.35 0.94 1.55
C SER A 41 -5.95 1.57 1.39
N GLN A 42 -5.76 2.49 0.44
CA GLN A 42 -4.51 3.24 0.28
C GLN A 42 -4.13 3.97 1.57
N ALA A 43 -5.08 4.70 2.17
CA ALA A 43 -4.84 5.45 3.40
C ALA A 43 -4.49 4.53 4.60
N ARG A 44 -5.13 3.37 4.70
CA ARG A 44 -4.85 2.38 5.76
C ARG A 44 -3.50 1.70 5.60
N ASN A 45 -3.09 1.44 4.36
CA ASN A 45 -1.93 0.62 4.06
C ASN A 45 -0.66 1.41 3.73
N ALA A 46 -0.77 2.69 3.36
CA ALA A 46 0.38 3.55 3.05
C ALA A 46 1.47 3.56 4.14
N PRO A 47 1.17 3.64 5.45
CA PRO A 47 2.20 3.58 6.48
C PRO A 47 3.00 2.27 6.45
N TRP A 48 2.32 1.13 6.27
CA TRP A 48 2.97 -0.18 6.22
C TRP A 48 3.85 -0.32 4.97
N VAL A 49 3.36 0.12 3.80
CA VAL A 49 4.14 0.08 2.55
C VAL A 49 5.40 0.95 2.67
N ALA A 50 5.28 2.16 3.24
CA ALA A 50 6.40 3.05 3.46
C ALA A 50 7.47 2.46 4.40
N GLU A 51 7.07 1.69 5.41
CA GLU A 51 8.02 0.96 6.27
C GLU A 51 8.76 -0.14 5.50
N GLN A 52 8.08 -0.91 4.65
CA GLN A 52 8.72 -1.95 3.84
C GLN A 52 9.73 -1.37 2.85
N VAL A 53 9.37 -0.26 2.19
CA VAL A 53 10.28 0.45 1.29
C VAL A 53 11.56 0.89 2.01
N LYS A 54 11.44 1.50 3.19
CA LYS A 54 12.60 1.92 3.99
C LYS A 54 13.51 0.75 4.37
N LEU A 55 12.92 -0.40 4.74
CA LEU A 55 13.69 -1.60 5.08
C LEU A 55 14.43 -2.15 3.86
N ALA A 56 13.81 -2.11 2.68
CA ALA A 56 14.44 -2.54 1.43
C ALA A 56 15.56 -1.59 0.98
N GLU A 57 15.40 -0.28 1.15
CA GLU A 57 16.43 0.72 0.83
C GLU A 57 17.63 0.68 1.81
N ALA A 58 17.43 0.14 3.01
CA ALA A 58 18.48 0.02 4.03
C ALA A 58 19.28 -1.31 3.95
N ALA A 59 18.88 -2.24 3.08
CA ALA A 59 19.48 -3.56 2.90
C ALA A 59 20.48 -3.58 1.74
#